data_AF-A0A7Y5LDP4-F1
#
_entry.id   AF-A0A7Y5LDP4-F1
#
_cell.length_a   1.000
_cell.length_b   1.000
_cell.length_c   1.000
_cell.angle_alpha   90.00
_cell.angle_beta   90.00
_cell.angle_gamma   90.00
#
_symmetry.space_group_name_H-M   'P 1'
#
loop_
_entity.id
_entity.type
_entity.pdbx_description
1 polymer ?
#
loop_
_entity_poly.entity_id
_entity_poly.type
_entity_poly.pdbx_seq_one_letter_code
_entity_poly.pdbx_strand_id
1 'polypeptide(L)'
;MKKKDLEYFKKLIVEEQNKVLKDMGYIKETLLDSTIRDASGDHSAYAFHMADQGSDTYDREKTFMLASRENKYLSELVDAMRRVEEGTYGVCMICGKDIEKERLEVVLVAKYHVECKRQLEKVKSKDAQETSNY
;
A
#
# COMPACT_ATOMS: atom_id res chain seq x y z
N MET A 1 3.72 5.85 24.71
CA MET A 1 3.06 7.06 24.14
C MET A 1 2.00 7.63 25.10
N LYS A 2 1.73 8.96 25.11
CA LYS A 2 0.66 9.54 25.95
C LYS A 2 -0.71 9.44 25.27
N LYS A 3 -1.81 9.43 26.04
CA LYS A 3 -3.19 9.37 25.50
C LYS A 3 -3.50 10.46 24.46
N LYS A 4 -3.02 11.69 24.70
CA LYS A 4 -3.20 12.82 23.77
C LYS A 4 -2.53 12.57 22.40
N ASP A 5 -1.36 11.93 22.39
CA ASP A 5 -0.67 11.59 21.15
C ASP A 5 -1.40 10.49 20.38
N LEU A 6 -1.98 9.51 21.08
CA LEU A 6 -2.80 8.47 20.45
C LEU A 6 -4.07 9.04 19.79
N GLU A 7 -4.74 10.00 20.42
CA GLU A 7 -5.87 10.71 19.82
C GLU A 7 -5.47 11.51 18.58
N TYR A 8 -4.29 12.14 18.60
CA TYR A 8 -3.75 12.85 17.45
C TYR A 8 -3.51 11.89 16.27
N PHE A 9 -2.80 10.78 16.49
CA PHE A 9 -2.54 9.79 15.45
C PHE A 9 -3.81 9.09 14.97
N LYS A 10 -4.79 8.86 15.85
CA LYS A 10 -6.11 8.33 15.47
C LYS A 10 -6.77 9.19 14.40
N LYS A 11 -6.77 10.51 14.57
CA LYS A 11 -7.34 11.45 13.58
C LYS A 11 -6.57 11.38 12.26
N LEU A 12 -5.24 11.39 12.32
CA LEU A 12 -4.39 11.34 11.13
C LEU A 12 -4.59 10.03 10.34
N ILE A 13 -4.69 8.90 11.02
CA ILE A 13 -4.95 7.60 10.39
C ILE A 13 -6.32 7.57 9.72
N VAL A 14 -7.36 8.12 10.35
CA VAL A 14 -8.71 8.17 9.77
C VAL A 14 -8.75 9.09 8.53
N GLU A 15 -8.10 10.24 8.59
CA GLU A 15 -7.96 11.13 7.44
C GLU A 15 -7.27 10.43 6.26
N GLU A 16 -6.18 9.71 6.54
CA GLU A 16 -5.44 8.96 5.52
C GLU A 16 -6.26 7.78 4.96
N GLN A 17 -7.00 7.04 5.81
CA GLN A 17 -7.90 5.97 5.36
C GLN A 17 -8.96 6.50 4.37
N ASN A 18 -9.58 7.64 4.68
CA ASN A 18 -10.58 8.25 3.81
C ASN A 18 -9.99 8.67 2.47
N LYS A 19 -8.75 9.18 2.47
CA LYS A 19 -8.03 9.54 1.25
C LYS A 19 -7.75 8.30 0.38
N VAL A 20 -7.18 7.24 0.97
CA VAL A 20 -6.90 5.98 0.27
C VAL A 20 -8.17 5.36 -0.30
N LEU A 21 -9.28 5.35 0.46
CA LEU A 21 -10.57 4.86 -0.01
C LEU A 21 -11.09 5.64 -1.22
N LYS A 22 -10.90 6.95 -1.24
CA LYS A 22 -11.27 7.81 -2.37
C LYS A 22 -10.40 7.50 -3.60
N ASP A 23 -9.09 7.37 -3.41
CA ASP A 23 -8.13 7.06 -4.47
C ASP A 23 -8.41 5.69 -5.10
N MET A 24 -8.72 4.69 -4.27
CA MET A 24 -9.18 3.37 -4.72
C MET A 24 -10.49 3.43 -5.51
N GLY A 25 -11.40 4.34 -5.16
CA GLY A 25 -12.63 4.59 -5.92
C GLY A 25 -12.34 5.01 -7.36
N TYR A 26 -11.43 5.97 -7.55
CA TYR A 26 -11.01 6.41 -8.88
C TYR A 26 -10.31 5.29 -9.66
N ILE A 27 -9.40 4.56 -9.02
CA ILE A 27 -8.70 3.43 -9.66
C ILE A 27 -9.70 2.36 -10.14
N LYS A 28 -10.73 2.06 -9.32
CA LYS A 28 -11.78 1.11 -9.68
C LYS A 28 -12.59 1.58 -10.89
N GLU A 29 -12.95 2.86 -10.95
CA GLU A 29 -13.67 3.43 -12.09
C GLU A 29 -12.86 3.32 -13.39
N THR A 30 -11.57 3.63 -13.36
CA THR A 30 -10.66 3.47 -14.51
C THR A 30 -10.56 2.01 -14.98
N LEU A 31 -10.46 1.06 -14.04
CA LEU A 31 -10.44 -0.37 -14.38
C LEU A 31 -11.75 -0.84 -15.02
N LEU A 32 -12.90 -0.35 -14.54
CA LEU A 32 -14.20 -0.71 -15.09
C LEU A 32 -14.43 -0.14 -16.49
N ASP A 33 -14.09 1.14 -16.72
CA ASP A 33 -14.22 1.78 -18.05
C ASP A 33 -13.39 1.07 -19.11
N SER A 34 -12.13 0.75 -18.78
CA SER A 34 -11.25 0.02 -19.68
C SER A 34 -11.76 -1.41 -19.98
N THR A 35 -12.42 -2.08 -19.04
CA THR A 35 -13.00 -3.42 -19.26
C THR A 35 -14.22 -3.38 -20.17
N ILE A 36 -15.06 -2.34 -20.07
CA ILE A 36 -16.27 -2.17 -20.89
C ILE A 36 -15.90 -1.91 -22.37
N ARG A 37 -14.85 -1.12 -22.61
CA ARG A 37 -14.33 -0.86 -23.97
C ARG A 37 -13.88 -2.11 -24.70
N ASP A 38 -13.28 -3.07 -24.00
CA ASP A 38 -12.87 -4.35 -24.60
C ASP A 38 -14.06 -5.26 -24.92
N ALA A 39 -15.05 -5.31 -24.03
CA ALA A 39 -16.23 -6.15 -24.21
C ALA A 39 -17.14 -5.71 -25.35
N SER A 40 -17.04 -4.44 -25.79
CA SER A 40 -17.89 -3.85 -26.83
C SER A 40 -17.40 -4.06 -28.26
N GLY A 41 -16.19 -4.61 -28.46
CA GLY A 41 -15.74 -5.14 -29.76
C GLY A 41 -15.61 -4.12 -30.91
N ASP A 42 -15.44 -2.84 -30.62
CA ASP A 42 -15.20 -1.79 -31.64
C ASP A 42 -13.78 -1.94 -32.23
N HIS A 43 -13.64 -2.90 -33.16
CA HIS A 43 -12.38 -3.34 -33.78
C HIS A 43 -12.07 -2.65 -35.11
N SER A 44 -12.44 -1.38 -35.28
CA SER A 44 -12.47 -0.73 -36.58
C SER A 44 -11.10 -0.35 -37.20
N ALA A 45 -9.93 -0.68 -36.60
CA ALA A 45 -8.60 -0.43 -37.20
C ALA A 45 -7.50 -1.47 -36.83
N TYR A 46 -7.66 -2.74 -37.18
CA TYR A 46 -6.85 -3.90 -36.75
C TYR A 46 -5.30 -3.78 -36.89
N ALA A 47 -4.77 -2.97 -37.82
CA ALA A 47 -3.32 -2.81 -38.01
C ALA A 47 -2.65 -1.72 -37.13
N PHE A 48 -3.42 -0.72 -36.66
CA PHE A 48 -2.96 0.25 -35.66
C PHE A 48 -3.11 -0.31 -34.23
N HIS A 49 -4.09 -1.19 -34.01
CA HIS A 49 -4.41 -1.74 -32.69
C HIS A 49 -3.42 -2.77 -32.13
N MET A 50 -2.53 -3.40 -32.89
CA MET A 50 -1.57 -4.38 -32.29
C MET A 50 -0.53 -3.69 -31.39
N ALA A 51 -0.09 -2.48 -31.75
CA ALA A 51 0.80 -1.68 -30.91
C ALA A 51 0.05 -1.10 -29.71
N ASP A 52 -1.17 -0.58 -29.94
CA ASP A 52 -2.00 0.00 -28.88
C ASP A 52 -2.53 -1.06 -27.89
N GLN A 53 -2.79 -2.31 -28.32
CA GLN A 53 -3.18 -3.41 -27.43
C GLN A 53 -2.07 -3.77 -26.43
N GLY A 54 -0.79 -3.68 -26.84
CA GLY A 54 0.34 -3.85 -25.93
C GLY A 54 0.41 -2.74 -24.87
N SER A 55 0.11 -1.50 -25.27
CA SER A 55 0.04 -0.35 -24.37
C SER A 55 -1.16 -0.42 -23.41
N ASP A 56 -2.35 -0.78 -23.90
CA ASP A 56 -3.57 -0.91 -23.10
C ASP A 56 -3.47 -2.02 -22.04
N THR A 57 -2.89 -3.16 -22.42
CA THR A 57 -2.65 -4.26 -21.47
C THR A 57 -1.63 -3.88 -20.40
N TYR A 58 -0.54 -3.20 -20.78
CA TYR A 58 0.47 -2.69 -19.85
C TYR A 58 -0.12 -1.66 -18.86
N ASP A 59 -0.93 -0.71 -19.35
CA ASP A 59 -1.53 0.30 -18.50
C ASP A 59 -2.55 -0.28 -17.51
N ARG A 60 -3.27 -1.33 -17.90
CA ARG A 60 -4.13 -2.09 -16.98
C ARG A 60 -3.35 -2.84 -15.93
N GLU A 61 -2.28 -3.54 -16.31
CA GLU A 61 -1.43 -4.25 -15.36
C GLU A 61 -0.85 -3.26 -14.33
N LYS A 62 -0.38 -2.10 -14.80
CA LYS A 62 0.10 -1.01 -13.95
C LYS A 62 -0.99 -0.50 -13.01
N THR A 63 -2.19 -0.29 -13.51
CA THR A 63 -3.34 0.17 -12.71
C THR A 63 -3.74 -0.88 -11.67
N PHE A 64 -3.70 -2.16 -12.02
CA PHE A 64 -3.94 -3.26 -11.09
C PHE A 64 -2.86 -3.34 -10.00
N MET A 65 -1.57 -3.19 -10.36
CA MET A 65 -0.49 -3.12 -9.40
C MET A 65 -0.66 -1.94 -8.43
N LEU A 66 -1.10 -0.77 -8.92
CA LEU A 66 -1.41 0.37 -8.07
C LEU A 66 -2.57 0.04 -7.11
N ALA A 67 -3.68 -0.51 -7.63
CA ALA A 67 -4.82 -0.93 -6.81
C ALA A 67 -4.42 -1.93 -5.70
N SER A 68 -3.54 -2.88 -6.02
CA SER A 68 -3.03 -3.87 -5.08
C SER A 68 -2.19 -3.21 -3.96
N ARG A 69 -1.35 -2.23 -4.33
CA ARG A 69 -0.55 -1.46 -3.36
C ARG A 69 -1.44 -0.62 -2.43
N GLU A 70 -2.44 0.07 -2.96
CA GLU A 70 -3.39 0.85 -2.16
C GLU A 70 -4.19 -0.03 -1.20
N ASN A 71 -4.68 -1.19 -1.66
CA ASN A 71 -5.36 -2.16 -0.79
C ASN A 71 -4.47 -2.62 0.36
N LYS A 72 -3.20 -2.92 0.07
CA LYS A 72 -2.24 -3.32 1.10
C LYS A 72 -2.00 -2.19 2.10
N TYR A 73 -1.83 -0.96 1.62
CA TYR A 73 -1.64 0.19 2.47
C TYR A 73 -2.86 0.46 3.36
N LEU A 74 -4.07 0.34 2.82
CA LEU A 74 -5.31 0.42 3.60
C LEU A 74 -5.36 -0.64 4.72
N SER A 75 -4.99 -1.88 4.42
CA SER A 75 -4.89 -2.95 5.42
C SER A 75 -3.89 -2.60 6.53
N GLU A 76 -2.74 -2.02 6.17
CA GLU A 76 -1.76 -1.57 7.14
C GLU A 76 -2.25 -0.39 8.00
N LEU A 77 -3.06 0.52 7.45
CA LEU A 77 -3.72 1.60 8.20
C LEU A 77 -4.76 1.06 9.17
N VAL A 78 -5.55 0.05 8.78
CA VAL A 78 -6.49 -0.63 9.68
C VAL A 78 -5.76 -1.30 10.85
N ASP A 79 -4.63 -1.97 10.57
CA ASP A 79 -3.78 -2.54 11.62
C ASP A 79 -3.15 -1.47 12.52
N ALA A 80 -2.72 -0.33 11.96
CA ALA A 80 -2.25 0.81 12.74
C ALA A 80 -3.34 1.35 13.66
N MET A 81 -4.57 1.49 13.17
CA MET A 81 -5.71 1.92 13.97
C MET A 81 -5.99 0.96 15.13
N ARG A 82 -5.97 -0.36 14.87
CA ARG A 82 -6.14 -1.37 15.91
C ARG A 82 -5.09 -1.24 17.02
N ARG A 83 -3.83 -1.00 16.65
CA ARG A 83 -2.75 -0.76 17.62
C ARG A 83 -2.95 0.53 18.43
N VAL A 84 -3.57 1.55 17.85
CA VAL A 84 -3.91 2.79 18.59
C VAL A 84 -4.97 2.49 19.65
N GLU A 85 -5.98 1.68 19.31
CA GLU A 85 -7.04 1.27 20.24
C GLU A 85 -6.52 0.36 21.35
N GLU A 86 -5.61 -0.56 21.02
CA GLU A 86 -4.91 -1.42 21.99
C GLU A 86 -3.86 -0.69 22.83
N GLY A 87 -3.48 0.54 22.44
CA GLY A 87 -2.45 1.33 23.12
C GLY A 87 -1.01 0.87 22.83
N THR A 88 -0.80 -0.02 21.87
CA THR A 88 0.51 -0.55 21.44
C THR A 88 1.12 0.24 20.27
N TYR A 89 0.40 1.26 19.77
CA TYR A 89 0.89 2.10 18.69
C TYR A 89 2.14 2.90 19.10
N GLY A 90 3.09 2.98 18.17
CA GLY A 90 4.39 3.59 18.41
C GLY A 90 5.37 2.70 19.17
N VAL A 91 5.09 1.41 19.38
CA VAL A 91 6.05 0.44 19.94
C VAL A 91 6.58 -0.46 18.82
N CYS A 92 7.89 -0.67 18.78
CA CYS A 92 8.52 -1.56 17.83
C CYS A 92 8.18 -3.02 18.13
N MET A 93 7.63 -3.73 17.14
CA MET A 93 7.28 -5.15 17.28
C MET A 93 8.48 -6.10 17.41
N ILE A 94 9.71 -5.64 17.14
CA ILE A 94 10.93 -6.46 17.25
C ILE A 94 11.60 -6.24 18.60
N CYS A 95 11.93 -4.99 18.91
CA CYS A 95 12.76 -4.68 20.08
C CYS A 95 11.95 -4.16 21.27
N GLY A 96 10.66 -3.91 21.12
CA GLY A 96 9.78 -3.40 22.18
C GLY A 96 10.03 -1.93 22.57
N LYS A 97 10.95 -1.23 21.89
CA LYS A 97 11.26 0.19 22.17
C LYS A 97 10.25 1.13 21.50
N ASP A 98 10.15 2.37 22.00
CA ASP A 98 9.29 3.41 21.44
C ASP A 98 9.83 3.95 20.11
N ILE A 99 9.00 4.00 19.08
CA ILE A 99 9.25 4.60 17.76
C ILE A 99 9.16 6.11 17.85
N GLU A 100 10.12 6.81 17.24
CA GLU A 100 10.14 8.27 17.19
C GLU A 100 8.86 8.85 16.60
N LYS A 101 8.32 9.88 17.26
CA LYS A 101 7.06 10.51 16.89
C LYS A 101 7.12 11.09 15.47
N GLU A 102 8.21 11.78 15.14
CA GLU A 102 8.46 12.37 13.82
C GLU A 102 8.34 11.33 12.70
N ARG A 103 8.81 10.10 12.96
CA ARG A 103 8.70 9.01 11.99
C ARG A 103 7.26 8.50 11.85
N LEU A 104 6.49 8.49 12.92
CA LEU A 104 5.07 8.09 12.89
C LEU A 104 4.20 9.14 12.19
N GLU A 105 4.60 10.42 12.23
CA GLU A 105 3.94 11.50 11.49
C GLU A 105 4.19 11.40 9.97
N VAL A 106 5.38 10.94 9.57
CA VAL A 106 5.70 10.70 8.15
C VAL A 106 5.16 9.35 7.66
N VAL A 107 5.22 8.31 8.49
CA VAL A 107 4.82 6.95 8.14
C VAL A 107 3.93 6.35 9.22
N LEU A 108 2.62 6.56 9.08
CA LEU A 108 1.60 6.13 10.04
C LEU A 108 1.53 4.60 10.21
N VAL A 109 1.88 3.85 9.17
CA VAL A 109 1.86 2.39 9.19
C VAL A 109 3.10 1.76 9.82
N ALA A 110 4.06 2.55 10.30
CA ALA A 110 5.32 2.02 10.81
C ALA A 110 5.13 1.04 11.99
N LYS A 111 5.79 -0.13 11.89
CA LYS A 111 5.75 -1.21 12.91
C LYS A 111 7.07 -1.45 13.63
N TYR A 112 8.17 -0.96 13.06
CA TYR A 112 9.54 -1.21 13.51
C TYR A 112 10.35 0.07 13.44
N HIS A 113 11.39 0.30 14.25
CA HIS A 113 12.37 1.37 14.01
C HIS A 113 13.09 1.24 12.69
N VAL A 114 13.74 2.32 12.25
CA VAL A 114 14.60 2.32 11.05
C VAL A 114 15.66 1.22 11.13
N GLU A 115 16.32 1.08 12.28
CA GLU A 115 17.37 0.06 12.46
C GLU A 115 16.82 -1.37 12.40
N CYS A 116 15.75 -1.67 13.14
CA CYS A 116 15.11 -2.98 13.11
C CYS A 116 14.54 -3.31 11.72
N LYS A 117 13.98 -2.32 11.01
CA LYS A 117 13.51 -2.49 9.63
C LYS A 117 14.68 -2.83 8.70
N ARG A 118 15.82 -2.14 8.83
CA ARG A 118 17.02 -2.41 8.03
C ARG A 118 17.58 -3.80 8.28
N GLN A 119 17.51 -4.29 9.51
CA GLN A 119 17.92 -5.66 9.86
C GLN A 119 16.99 -6.70 9.20
N LEU A 120 15.67 -6.51 9.27
CA LEU A 120 14.70 -7.39 8.60
C LEU A 120 14.95 -7.48 7.09
N GLU A 121 15.21 -6.35 6.44
CA GLU A 121 15.46 -6.31 4.98
C GLU A 121 16.72 -7.09 4.60
N LYS A 122 17.79 -7.01 5.41
CA LYS A 122 19.02 -7.80 5.21
C LYS A 122 18.79 -9.31 5.36
N VAL A 123 17.92 -9.72 6.27
CA VAL A 123 17.58 -11.15 6.45
C VAL A 123 16.79 -11.63 5.24
N LYS A 124 15.73 -10.91 4.85
CA LYS A 124 14.93 -11.25 3.66
C LYS A 124 15.74 -11.33 2.37
N SER A 125 16.73 -10.45 2.20
CA SER A 125 17.58 -10.47 1.00
C SER A 125 18.48 -11.69 0.95
N LYS A 126 18.93 -12.21 2.10
CA LYS A 126 19.73 -13.44 2.18
C LYS A 126 18.86 -14.67 1.91
N ASP A 127 17.69 -14.73 2.53
CA ASP A 127 16.73 -15.82 2.33
C ASP A 127 16.30 -15.93 0.86
N ALA A 128 16.06 -14.80 0.19
CA ALA A 128 15.70 -14.77 -1.24
C ALA A 128 16.85 -15.24 -2.16
N GLN A 129 18.10 -14.97 -1.78
CA GLN A 129 19.29 -15.45 -2.51
C GLN A 129 19.48 -16.95 -2.33
N GLU A 130 19.13 -17.52 -1.18
CA GLU A 130 19.19 -18.97 -0.93
C GLU A 130 18.07 -19.73 -1.64
N THR A 131 16.85 -19.18 -1.73
CA THR A 131 15.72 -19.81 -2.44
C THR A 131 15.82 -19.73 -3.97
N SER A 132 16.63 -18.83 -4.52
CA SER A 132 16.85 -18.70 -5.98
C SER A 132 17.95 -19.63 -6.51
N ASN A 133 18.69 -20.31 -5.63
CA ASN A 133 19.79 -21.22 -5.97
C ASN A 133 19.35 -22.70 -5.98
N TYR A 134 18.05 -22.96 -6.01
CA TYR A 134 17.45 -24.29 -6.18
C TYR A 134 16.50 -24.32 -7.38
#